data_AF-A0A0X8CH63-F1
#
_entry.id   AF-A0A0X8CH63-F1
#
_cell.length_a   1.000
_cell.length_b   1.000
_cell.length_c   1.000
_cell.angle_alpha   90.00
_cell.angle_beta   90.00
_cell.angle_gamma   90.00
#
_symmetry.space_group_name_H-M   'P 1'
#
loop_
_entity.id
_entity.type
_entity.pdbx_description
1 polymer ?
#
loop_
_entity_poly.entity_id
_entity_poly.type
_entity_poly.pdbx_seq_one_letter_code
_entity_poly.pdbx_strand_id
1 'polypeptide(L)' 'MSCPYCQSGTAEGALVCASCGRDIAVPATLIAERDDLLRKREHLRDELRRARDEVETIMRQRKSR' A
#
# COMPACT_ATOMS: atom_id res chain seq x y z
N MET A 1 4.35 15.35 15.08
CA MET A 1 4.22 15.10 13.63
C MET A 1 4.05 16.41 12.88
N SER A 2 4.27 16.48 11.56
CA SER A 2 4.03 17.72 10.79
C SER A 2 2.70 17.64 10.06
N CYS A 3 1.95 18.76 10.05
CA CYS A 3 0.72 18.85 9.26
C CYS A 3 1.04 18.62 7.77
N PRO A 4 0.36 17.70 7.07
CA PRO A 4 0.65 17.42 5.66
C PRO A 4 0.28 18.58 4.72
N TYR A 5 -0.50 19.56 5.19
CA TYR A 5 -0.97 20.69 4.40
C TYR A 5 -0.11 21.94 4.56
N CYS A 6 0.13 22.38 5.80
CA CYS A 6 0.87 23.61 6.08
C CYS A 6 2.24 23.39 6.73
N GLN A 7 2.63 22.13 6.95
CA GLN A 7 3.92 21.72 7.50
C GLN A 7 4.22 22.18 8.94
N SER A 8 3.27 22.85 9.62
CA SER A 8 3.45 23.22 11.02
C SER A 8 3.58 21.98 11.91
N GLY A 9 4.31 22.12 13.03
CA GLY A 9 4.32 21.10 14.07
C GLY A 9 2.91 20.84 14.61
N THR A 10 2.59 19.57 14.83
CA THR A 10 1.31 19.11 15.39
C THR A 10 1.58 18.10 16.49
N ALA A 11 0.79 18.18 17.56
CA ALA A 11 0.84 17.24 18.67
C ALA A 11 0.51 15.83 18.18
N GLU A 12 1.06 14.83 18.85
CA GLU A 12 0.74 13.43 18.57
C GLU A 12 -0.75 13.18 18.84
N GLY A 13 -1.42 12.47 17.92
CA GLY A 13 -2.86 12.21 18.02
C GLY A 13 -3.78 13.41 17.70
N ALA A 14 -3.23 14.55 17.26
CA ALA A 14 -4.06 15.70 16.87
C ALA A 14 -4.98 15.33 15.69
N LEU A 15 -6.28 15.59 15.86
CA LEU A 15 -7.28 15.34 14.80
C LEU A 15 -7.32 16.47 13.77
N VAL A 16 -7.06 17.70 14.22
CA VAL A 16 -7.11 18.93 13.44
C VAL A 16 -5.81 19.71 13.64
N CYS A 17 -5.29 20.31 12.58
CA CYS A 17 -4.15 21.20 12.67
C CYS A 17 -4.56 22.55 13.27
N ALA A 18 -3.95 22.93 14.40
CA ALA A 18 -4.22 24.23 15.04
C ALA A 18 -3.81 25.44 14.17
N SER A 19 -2.85 25.26 13.25
CA SER A 19 -2.33 26.37 12.43
C SER A 19 -3.17 26.64 11.19
N CYS A 20 -3.70 25.60 10.52
CA CYS A 20 -4.44 25.75 9.26
C CYS A 20 -5.89 25.26 9.32
N GLY A 21 -6.34 24.71 10.45
CA GLY A 21 -7.72 24.30 10.69
C GLY A 21 -8.18 23.04 9.93
N ARG A 22 -7.28 22.35 9.22
CA ARG A 22 -7.63 21.13 8.45
C ARG A 22 -7.59 19.88 9.32
N ASP A 23 -8.49 18.94 9.02
CA ASP A 23 -8.43 17.59 9.56
C ASP A 23 -7.16 16.88 9.08
N ILE A 24 -6.39 16.33 10.02
CA ILE A 24 -5.12 15.65 9.79
C ILE A 24 -5.09 14.22 10.34
N ALA A 25 -6.11 13.82 11.11
CA ALA A 25 -6.26 12.44 11.51
C ALA A 25 -6.72 11.57 10.35
N VAL A 26 -6.05 10.43 10.20
CA VAL A 26 -6.49 9.36 9.30
C VAL A 26 -7.35 8.39 10.11
N PRO A 27 -8.63 8.19 9.77
CA PRO A 27 -9.48 7.21 10.45
C PRO A 27 -8.85 5.81 10.46
N ALA A 28 -8.95 5.12 11.61
CA ALA A 28 -8.40 3.77 11.78
C ALA A 28 -8.94 2.77 10.74
N THR A 29 -10.18 2.96 10.28
CA THR A 29 -10.79 2.16 9.21
C THR A 29 -10.04 2.28 7.88
N LEU A 30 -9.61 3.48 7.49
CA LEU A 30 -8.83 3.69 6.26
C LEU A 30 -7.42 3.12 6.37
N ILE A 31 -6.81 3.15 7.57
CA ILE A 31 -5.53 2.50 7.83
C ILE A 31 -5.67 0.99 7.66
N ALA A 32 -6.71 0.39 8.27
CA ALA A 32 -6.99 -1.04 8.15
C ALA A 32 -7.27 -1.46 6.70
N GLU A 33 -8.04 -0.66 5.96
CA GLU A 33 -8.32 -0.90 4.55
C GLU A 33 -7.05 -0.84 3.69
N ARG A 34 -6.21 0.19 3.89
CA ARG A 34 -4.90 0.28 3.21
C ARG A 34 -4.07 -0.97 3.48
N ASP A 35 -3.99 -1.41 4.72
CA ASP A 35 -3.17 -2.57 5.10
C ASP A 35 -3.72 -3.86 4.47
N ASP A 36 -5.04 -3.98 4.33
CA ASP A 36 -5.68 -5.08 3.61
C ASP A 36 -5.38 -5.06 2.11
N LEU A 37 -5.46 -3.89 1.49
CA LEU A 37 -5.10 -3.71 0.08
C LEU A 37 -3.63 -4.04 -0.18
N LEU A 38 -2.73 -3.67 0.73
CA LEU A 38 -1.32 -4.04 0.63
C LEU A 38 -1.13 -5.55 0.67
N ARG A 39 -1.79 -6.28 1.59
CA ARG A 39 -1.73 -7.74 1.64
C ARG A 39 -2.26 -8.38 0.35
N LYS A 40 -3.42 -7.93 -0.14
CA LYS A 40 -4.00 -8.41 -1.41
C LYS A 40 -3.05 -8.18 -2.58
N ARG A 41 -2.41 -7.02 -2.65
CA ARG A 41 -1.43 -6.70 -3.70
C ARG A 41 -0.23 -7.64 -3.67
N GLU A 42 0.34 -7.90 -2.49
CA GLU A 42 1.48 -8.82 -2.38
C GLU A 42 1.09 -10.25 -2.76
N HIS A 43 -0.10 -10.69 -2.34
CA HIS A 43 -0.62 -12.00 -2.76
C HIS A 43 -0.73 -12.13 -4.29
N LEU A 44 -1.35 -11.15 -4.95
CA LEU A 44 -1.48 -11.13 -6.41
C LEU A 44 -0.12 -11.08 -7.14
N ARG A 45 0.87 -10.38 -6.56
CA ARG A 45 2.23 -10.33 -7.12
C ARG A 45 2.91 -11.70 -7.06
N ASP A 46 2.71 -12.43 -5.96
CA ASP A 46 3.25 -13.78 -5.81
C ASP A 46 2.59 -14.77 -6.77
N GLU A 47 1.26 -14.71 -6.94
CA GLU A 47 0.54 -15.52 -7.92
C GLU A 47 1.01 -15.24 -9.35
N LEU A 48 1.14 -13.96 -9.71
CA LEU A 48 1.64 -13.55 -11.02
C LEU A 48 3.06 -14.05 -11.28
N ARG A 49 3.94 -14.01 -10.27
CA ARG A 49 5.29 -14.54 -10.38
C ARG A 49 5.26 -16.04 -10.69
N ARG A 50 4.51 -16.82 -9.92
CA ARG A 50 4.38 -18.28 -10.13
C ARG A 50 3.85 -18.62 -11.51
N ALA A 51 2.79 -17.94 -11.95
CA ALA A 51 2.21 -18.15 -13.27
C ALA A 51 3.22 -17.86 -14.41
N ARG A 52 4.05 -16.82 -14.25
CA ARG A 52 5.11 -16.51 -15.22
C ARG A 52 6.18 -17.60 -15.27
N ASP A 53 6.62 -18.10 -14.11
CA ASP A 53 7.62 -19.16 -14.01
C ASP A 53 7.11 -20.48 -14.63
N GLU A 54 5.83 -20.80 -14.42
CA GLU A 54 5.16 -21.96 -15.03
C GLU A 54 5.11 -21.84 -16.55
N VAL A 55 4.68 -20.68 -17.07
CA VAL A 55 4.65 -20.41 -18.51
C VAL A 55 6.05 -20.52 -19.11
N GLU A 56 7.06 -19.95 -18.47
CA GLU A 56 8.44 -20.03 -18.94
C GLU A 56 8.92 -21.48 -19.01
N THR A 57 8.61 -22.28 -17.98
CA THR A 57 8.93 -23.72 -17.95
C THR A 57 8.30 -24.46 -19.13
N ILE A 58 7.01 -24.23 -19.39
CA ILE A 58 6.28 -24.83 -20.53
C ILE A 58 6.92 -24.42 -21.86
N MET A 59 7.29 -23.15 -22.01
CA MET A 59 7.90 -22.65 -23.25
C MET A 59 9.29 -23.25 -23.48
N ARG A 60 10.11 -23.39 -22.44
CA ARG A 60 11.42 -24.06 -22.51
C ARG A 60 11.29 -25.52 -22.93
N GLN A 61 10.33 -26.26 -22.35
CA GLN A 61 10.06 -27.66 -22.72
C GLN A 61 9.64 -27.81 -24.18
N ARG A 62 8.80 -26.90 -24.69
CA ARG A 62 8.38 -26.88 -26.10
C ARG A 62 9.53 -26.60 -27.06
N LYS A 63 10.48 -25.75 -26.67
CA LYS A 63 11.65 -25.41 -27.51
C LYS A 63 12.71 -26.52 -27.55
N SER A 64 12.74 -27.38 -26.52
CA SER A 64 13.71 -28.48 -26.41
C SER A 64 13.25 -29.78 -27.10
N ARG A 65 12.06 -29.80 -27.69
CA ARG A 65 11.44 -30.95 -28.35
C ARG A 65 11.37 -30.72 -29.85
#